data_AF-A0A7S3PB95-F1
#
_entry.id   AF-A0A7S3PB95-F1
#
_cell.length_a   1.000
_cell.length_b   1.000
_cell.length_c   1.000
_cell.angle_alpha   90.00
_cell.angle_beta   90.00
_cell.angle_gamma   90.00
#
_symmetry.space_group_name_H-M   'P 1'
#
loop_
_entity.id
_entity.type
_entity.pdbx_description
1 polymer ?
#
loop_
_entity_poly.entity_id
_entity_poly.type
_entity_poly.pdbx_seq_one_letter_code
_entity_poly.pdbx_strand_id
1 'polypeptide(L)'
;MSGEGKGHYLKQAASILGATGVALGAFGAHGLKSRLMERGMMDSWRTAVLYQLFHATAILGISALCESSSKEDNGRLQRVGQLFALGTTMFSGSIYMLCLEIGPKKLLGPTTPLGGLVMISGWVLLGFC
;
A
#
# COMPACT_ATOMS: atom_id res chain seq x y z
N MET A 1 -16.16 25.43 -5.64
CA MET A 1 -16.28 24.07 -6.22
C MET A 1 -15.05 23.19 -5.94
N SER A 2 -14.66 22.87 -4.69
CA SER A 2 -13.37 22.15 -4.45
C SER A 2 -13.36 21.09 -3.32
N GLY A 3 -14.52 20.67 -2.82
CA GLY A 3 -14.59 19.67 -1.74
C GLY A 3 -14.88 18.25 -2.22
N GLU A 4 -15.83 18.09 -3.15
CA GLU A 4 -16.48 16.80 -3.38
C GLU A 4 -15.61 15.77 -4.12
N GLY A 5 -14.67 16.16 -4.98
CA GLY A 5 -13.87 15.19 -5.75
C GLY A 5 -12.75 14.49 -4.96
N LYS A 6 -12.38 14.99 -3.77
CA LYS A 6 -11.12 14.61 -3.11
C LYS A 6 -11.23 13.39 -2.18
N GLY A 7 -12.42 13.04 -1.69
CA GLY A 7 -12.60 11.80 -0.91
C GLY A 7 -12.66 10.54 -1.78
N HIS A 8 -13.09 10.67 -3.04
CA HIS A 8 -13.36 9.52 -3.89
C HIS A 8 -12.09 8.77 -4.33
N TYR A 9 -10.98 9.47 -4.57
CA TYR A 9 -9.76 8.82 -5.02
C TYR A 9 -9.10 7.94 -3.94
N LEU A 10 -9.21 8.32 -2.66
CA LEU A 10 -8.70 7.50 -1.55
C LEU A 10 -9.52 6.21 -1.41
N LYS A 11 -10.84 6.31 -1.47
CA LYS A 11 -11.74 5.14 -1.53
C LYS A 11 -11.38 4.22 -2.70
N GLN A 12 -11.17 4.76 -3.89
CA GLN A 12 -10.76 3.98 -5.06
C GLN A 12 -9.40 3.30 -4.86
N ALA A 13 -8.40 4.03 -4.35
CA ALA A 13 -7.07 3.47 -4.08
C ALA A 13 -7.14 2.32 -3.06
N ALA A 14 -7.89 2.52 -1.96
CA ALA A 14 -8.11 1.48 -0.95
C ALA A 14 -8.78 0.24 -1.56
N SER A 15 -9.83 0.42 -2.38
CA SER A 15 -10.53 -0.69 -3.04
C SER A 15 -9.63 -1.46 -4.00
N ILE A 16 -8.82 -0.76 -4.80
CA ILE A 16 -7.87 -1.40 -5.73
C ILE A 16 -6.81 -2.18 -4.95
N LEU A 17 -6.18 -1.56 -3.96
CA LEU A 17 -5.16 -2.21 -3.13
C LEU A 17 -5.72 -3.39 -2.35
N GLY A 18 -6.94 -3.26 -1.80
CA GLY A 18 -7.63 -4.34 -1.09
C GLY A 18 -7.96 -5.51 -2.00
N ALA A 19 -8.61 -5.26 -3.14
CA ALA A 19 -8.99 -6.31 -4.09
C ALA A 19 -7.76 -7.06 -4.63
N THR A 20 -6.74 -6.31 -5.08
CA THR A 20 -5.50 -6.92 -5.58
C THR A 20 -4.71 -7.61 -4.46
N GLY A 21 -4.76 -7.11 -3.22
CA GLY A 21 -4.10 -7.73 -2.07
C GLY A 21 -4.71 -9.08 -1.72
N VAL A 22 -6.05 -9.20 -1.74
CA VAL A 22 -6.75 -10.48 -1.56
C VAL A 22 -6.40 -11.45 -2.69
N ALA A 23 -6.44 -10.97 -3.94
CA ALA A 23 -6.10 -11.79 -5.10
C ALA A 23 -4.65 -12.32 -5.03
N LEU A 24 -3.68 -11.46 -4.73
CA LEU A 24 -2.27 -11.84 -4.60
C LEU A 24 -2.01 -12.72 -3.37
N GLY A 25 -2.75 -12.53 -2.28
CA GLY A 25 -2.74 -13.41 -1.11
C GLY A 25 -3.19 -14.83 -1.46
N ALA A 26 -4.34 -14.96 -2.11
CA ALA A 26 -4.87 -16.24 -2.56
C ALA A 26 -3.96 -16.90 -3.60
N PHE A 27 -3.48 -16.14 -4.58
CA PHE A 27 -2.59 -16.63 -5.62
C PHE A 27 -1.24 -17.07 -5.07
N GLY A 28 -0.67 -16.35 -4.11
CA GLY A 28 0.56 -16.75 -3.41
C GLY A 28 0.41 -18.08 -2.66
N ALA A 29 -0.70 -18.24 -1.95
CA ALA A 29 -0.95 -19.42 -1.12
C ALA A 29 -1.30 -20.69 -1.92
N HIS A 30 -1.94 -20.55 -3.08
CA HIS A 30 -2.44 -21.68 -3.87
C HIS A 30 -1.73 -21.84 -5.22
N GLY A 31 -1.53 -20.74 -5.96
CA GLY A 31 -0.99 -20.76 -7.33
C GLY A 31 0.54 -20.68 -7.42
N LEU A 32 1.21 -20.04 -6.44
CA LEU A 32 2.67 -19.83 -6.47
C LEU A 32 3.43 -20.52 -5.34
N LYS A 33 2.74 -21.24 -4.44
CA LYS A 33 3.32 -21.76 -3.19
C LYS A 33 4.61 -22.55 -3.41
N SER A 34 4.61 -23.54 -4.31
CA SER A 34 5.78 -24.37 -4.60
C SER A 34 6.96 -23.53 -5.09
N ARG A 35 6.74 -22.68 -6.09
CA ARG A 35 7.76 -21.78 -6.66
C ARG A 35 8.33 -20.80 -5.62
N LEU A 36 7.48 -20.25 -4.77
CA LEU A 36 7.91 -19.33 -3.71
C LEU A 36 8.71 -20.05 -2.61
N MET A 37 8.34 -21.27 -2.26
CA MET A 37 9.07 -22.09 -1.28
C MET A 37 10.44 -22.52 -1.81
N GLU A 38 10.51 -23.01 -3.06
CA GLU A 38 11.77 -23.38 -3.71
C GLU A 38 12.77 -22.23 -3.74
N ARG A 39 12.28 -21.00 -3.94
CA ARG A 39 13.11 -19.78 -3.98
C ARG A 39 13.36 -19.15 -2.61
N GLY A 40 12.81 -19.70 -1.52
CA GLY A 40 12.91 -19.10 -0.18
C GLY A 40 12.22 -17.73 -0.06
N MET A 41 11.23 -17.44 -0.91
CA MET A 41 10.57 -16.13 -1.04
C MET A 41 9.15 -16.10 -0.44
N MET A 42 8.69 -17.20 0.16
CA MET A 42 7.33 -17.30 0.69
C MET A 42 7.02 -16.22 1.73
N ASP A 43 7.96 -15.94 2.63
CA ASP A 43 7.76 -14.94 3.69
C ASP A 43 7.85 -13.50 3.15
N SER A 44 8.68 -13.26 2.13
CA SER A 44 8.69 -11.98 1.41
C SER A 44 7.35 -11.71 0.73
N TRP A 45 6.78 -12.71 0.04
CA TRP A 45 5.45 -12.59 -0.56
C TRP A 45 4.38 -12.28 0.49
N ARG A 46 4.37 -13.03 1.61
CA ARG A 46 3.43 -12.79 2.72
C ARG A 46 3.58 -11.39 3.29
N THR A 47 4.80 -10.90 3.44
CA THR A 47 5.08 -9.54 3.91
C THR A 47 4.50 -8.50 2.94
N ALA A 48 4.66 -8.68 1.63
CA ALA A 48 4.10 -7.77 0.64
C ALA A 48 2.56 -7.73 0.70
N VAL A 49 1.91 -8.88 0.81
CA VAL A 49 0.44 -8.99 0.96
C VAL A 49 -0.03 -8.34 2.25
N LEU A 50 0.64 -8.60 3.37
CA LEU A 50 0.31 -8.03 4.67
C LEU A 50 0.35 -6.51 4.63
N TYR A 51 1.47 -5.93 4.17
CA TYR A 51 1.63 -4.47 4.10
C TYR A 51 0.62 -3.83 3.15
N GLN A 52 0.30 -4.50 2.04
CA GLN A 52 -0.70 -4.03 1.08
C GLN A 52 -2.11 -3.99 1.68
N LEU A 53 -2.55 -5.09 2.29
CA LEU A 53 -3.89 -5.17 2.88
C LEU A 53 -4.02 -4.24 4.09
N PHE A 54 -3.00 -4.17 4.93
CA PHE A 54 -2.98 -3.26 6.07
C PHE A 54 -3.13 -1.80 5.63
N HIS A 55 -2.34 -1.35 4.65
CA HIS A 55 -2.45 0.03 4.19
C HIS A 55 -3.69 0.29 3.32
N ALA A 56 -4.24 -0.72 2.63
CA ALA A 56 -5.56 -0.59 2.01
C ALA A 56 -6.64 -0.26 3.05
N THR A 57 -6.65 -0.97 4.19
CA THR A 57 -7.58 -0.68 5.30
C THR A 57 -7.28 0.68 5.96
N ALA A 58 -6.00 1.04 6.12
CA ALA A 58 -5.62 2.34 6.65
C ALA A 58 -6.12 3.48 5.74
N ILE A 59 -5.93 3.39 4.43
CA ILE A 59 -6.41 4.39 3.46
C ILE A 59 -7.93 4.50 3.48
N LEU A 60 -8.64 3.37 3.61
CA LEU A 60 -10.10 3.40 3.78
C LEU A 60 -10.50 4.18 5.04
N GLY A 61 -9.81 3.94 6.16
CA GLY A 61 -9.99 4.69 7.40
C GLY A 61 -9.70 6.19 7.25
N ILE A 62 -8.60 6.55 6.58
CA ILE A 62 -8.29 7.94 6.25
C ILE A 62 -9.38 8.58 5.41
N SER A 63 -9.92 7.86 4.42
CA SER A 63 -11.01 8.39 3.61
C SER A 63 -12.27 8.63 4.43
N ALA A 64 -12.58 7.79 5.42
CA ALA A 64 -13.70 8.00 6.33
C ALA A 64 -13.47 9.21 7.24
N LEU A 65 -12.25 9.37 7.80
CA LEU A 65 -11.89 10.53 8.60
C LEU A 65 -12.01 11.85 7.82
N CYS A 66 -11.66 11.85 6.52
CA CYS A 66 -11.84 13.03 5.67
C CYS A 66 -13.30 13.52 5.60
N GLU A 67 -14.30 12.64 5.74
CA GLU A 67 -15.72 13.01 5.64
C GLU A 67 -16.22 13.79 6.87
N SER A 68 -15.60 13.60 8.04
CA SER A 68 -16.00 14.21 9.31
C SER A 68 -15.06 15.31 9.80
N SER A 69 -13.96 15.58 9.10
CA SER A 69 -12.88 16.49 9.54
C SER A 69 -13.07 17.95 9.16
N SER A 70 -12.40 18.84 9.90
CA SER A 70 -12.29 20.26 9.55
C SER A 70 -11.63 20.46 8.18
N LYS A 71 -11.80 21.63 7.55
CA LYS A 71 -11.19 21.90 6.22
C LYS A 71 -9.66 21.84 6.24
N GLU A 72 -9.02 22.23 7.34
CA GLU A 72 -7.54 22.21 7.46
C GLU A 72 -7.02 20.77 7.61
N ASP A 73 -7.66 19.98 8.46
CA ASP A 73 -7.24 18.60 8.73
C ASP A 73 -7.50 17.69 7.53
N ASN A 74 -8.57 17.97 6.77
CA ASN A 74 -8.90 17.26 5.54
C ASN A 74 -7.73 17.29 4.52
N GLY A 75 -7.02 18.41 4.41
CA GLY A 75 -5.85 18.53 3.53
C GLY A 75 -4.62 17.74 4.00
N ARG A 76 -4.47 17.52 5.31
CA ARG A 76 -3.38 16.70 5.88
C ARG A 76 -3.72 15.21 5.76
N LEU A 77 -4.93 14.82 6.12
CA LEU A 77 -5.44 13.45 5.97
C LEU A 77 -5.35 12.96 4.53
N GLN A 78 -5.68 13.80 3.55
CA GLN A 78 -5.48 13.46 2.14
C GLN A 78 -4.03 13.11 1.79
N ARG A 79 -3.07 13.89 2.29
CA ARG A 79 -1.64 13.63 2.10
C ARG A 79 -1.21 12.35 2.80
N VAL A 80 -1.74 12.04 3.98
CA VAL A 80 -1.52 10.75 4.66
C VAL A 80 -1.95 9.60 3.76
N GLY A 81 -3.17 9.65 3.21
CA GLY A 81 -3.69 8.61 2.31
C GLY A 81 -2.84 8.44 1.05
N GLN A 82 -2.36 9.55 0.47
CA GLN A 82 -1.46 9.52 -0.69
C GLN A 82 -0.09 8.89 -0.36
N LEU A 83 0.49 9.23 0.79
CA LEU A 83 1.75 8.64 1.26
C LEU A 83 1.60 7.13 1.48
N PHE A 84 0.50 6.69 2.09
CA PHE A 84 0.21 5.26 2.23
C PHE A 84 0.05 4.56 0.88
N ALA A 85 -0.70 5.14 -0.06
CA ALA A 85 -0.91 4.53 -1.37
C ALA A 85 0.40 4.41 -2.17
N LEU A 86 1.19 5.49 -2.22
CA LEU A 86 2.47 5.53 -2.91
C LEU A 86 3.49 4.58 -2.25
N GLY A 87 3.64 4.69 -0.92
CA GLY A 87 4.56 3.88 -0.15
C GLY A 87 4.24 2.38 -0.25
N THR A 88 2.95 2.01 -0.21
CA THR A 88 2.51 0.62 -0.39
C THR A 88 2.81 0.10 -1.79
N THR A 89 2.53 0.89 -2.81
CA THR A 89 2.80 0.51 -4.21
C THR A 89 4.30 0.26 -4.42
N MET A 90 5.15 1.14 -3.87
CA MET A 90 6.61 0.97 -3.92
C MET A 90 7.08 -0.23 -3.10
N PHE A 91 6.62 -0.35 -1.85
CA PHE A 91 7.04 -1.40 -0.92
C PHE A 91 6.56 -2.79 -1.36
N SER A 92 5.26 -3.01 -1.39
CA SER A 92 4.69 -4.32 -1.72
C SER A 92 4.88 -4.66 -3.20
N GLY A 93 4.69 -3.68 -4.09
CA GLY A 93 4.87 -3.88 -5.54
C GLY A 93 6.28 -4.34 -5.91
N SER A 94 7.32 -3.72 -5.33
CA SER A 94 8.70 -4.14 -5.58
C SER A 94 9.00 -5.54 -5.06
N ILE A 95 8.48 -5.91 -3.88
CA ILE A 95 8.64 -7.28 -3.35
C ILE A 95 7.95 -8.31 -4.25
N TYR A 96 6.73 -8.04 -4.75
CA TYR A 96 6.09 -8.95 -5.70
C TYR A 96 6.91 -9.12 -6.97
N MET A 97 7.42 -8.02 -7.54
CA MET A 97 8.28 -8.07 -8.72
C MET A 97 9.55 -8.87 -8.48
N LEU A 98 10.19 -8.74 -7.32
CA LEU A 98 11.35 -9.55 -6.91
C LEU A 98 10.98 -11.05 -6.74
N CYS A 99 9.82 -11.34 -6.17
CA CYS A 99 9.30 -12.69 -6.01
C CYS A 99 8.93 -13.36 -7.35
N LEU A 100 8.50 -12.58 -8.34
CA LEU A 100 8.15 -13.06 -9.67
C LEU A 100 9.31 -12.99 -10.68
N GLU A 101 10.44 -12.40 -10.27
CA GLU A 101 11.62 -12.17 -11.13
C GLU A 101 11.33 -11.25 -12.31
N ILE A 102 10.43 -10.29 -12.11
CA ILE A 102 10.05 -9.29 -13.10
C ILE A 102 10.86 -8.03 -12.83
N GLY A 103 11.68 -7.61 -13.79
CA GLY A 103 12.41 -6.33 -13.74
C GLY A 103 13.78 -6.37 -13.03
N PRO A 104 14.52 -5.24 -13.05
CA PRO A 104 15.90 -5.18 -12.59
C PRO A 104 16.00 -5.16 -11.06
N LYS A 105 16.57 -6.22 -10.48
CA LYS A 105 16.79 -6.36 -9.02
C LYS A 105 17.52 -5.17 -8.39
N LYS A 106 18.45 -4.54 -9.12
CA LYS A 106 19.22 -3.36 -8.68
C LYS A 106 18.35 -2.12 -8.43
N LEU A 107 17.19 -1.99 -9.09
CA LEU A 107 16.24 -0.90 -8.87
C LEU A 107 15.17 -1.31 -7.86
N LEU A 108 14.67 -2.54 -7.96
CA LEU A 108 13.60 -3.03 -7.10
C LEU A 108 14.01 -3.17 -5.63
N GLY A 109 15.24 -3.66 -5.36
CA GLY A 109 15.75 -3.82 -3.99
C GLY A 109 15.72 -2.52 -3.17
N PRO A 110 16.29 -1.41 -3.67
CA PRO A 110 16.23 -0.10 -3.00
C PRO A 110 14.83 0.55 -2.98
N THR A 111 13.91 0.12 -3.86
CA THR A 111 12.54 0.67 -3.91
C THR A 111 11.73 0.24 -2.70
N THR A 112 11.95 -0.97 -2.17
CA THR A 112 11.28 -1.47 -0.97
C THR A 112 11.51 -0.58 0.27
N PRO A 113 12.75 -0.31 0.74
CA PRO A 113 12.96 0.55 1.91
C PRO A 113 12.50 1.99 1.69
N LEU A 114 12.62 2.52 0.46
CA LEU A 114 12.10 3.85 0.14
C LEU A 114 10.57 3.90 0.31
N GLY A 115 9.85 2.89 -0.18
CA GLY A 115 8.40 2.77 0.05
C GLY A 115 8.07 2.70 1.55
N GLY A 116 8.88 2.00 2.34
CA GLY A 116 8.78 1.95 3.80
C GLY A 116 8.89 3.35 4.45
N LEU A 117 9.88 4.14 4.04
CA LEU A 117 10.07 5.51 4.53
C LEU A 117 8.89 6.43 4.17
N VAL A 118 8.33 6.27 2.97
CA VAL A 118 7.12 7.01 2.56
C VAL A 118 5.93 6.64 3.45
N MET A 119 5.73 5.35 3.76
CA MET A 119 4.67 4.92 4.67
C MET A 119 4.88 5.45 6.10
N ILE A 120 6.11 5.39 6.63
CA ILE A 120 6.46 5.96 7.94
C ILE A 120 6.12 7.46 7.98
N SER A 121 6.45 8.20 6.93
CA SER A 121 6.13 9.63 6.82
C SER A 121 4.61 9.88 6.86
N GLY A 122 3.82 8.99 6.25
CA GLY A 122 2.36 9.02 6.35
C GLY A 122 1.85 8.85 7.79
N TRP A 123 2.38 7.87 8.53
CA TRP A 123 2.02 7.64 9.94
C TRP A 123 2.42 8.81 10.83
N VAL A 124 3.61 9.38 10.62
CA VAL A 124 4.06 10.58 11.35
C VAL A 124 3.13 11.76 11.06
N LEU A 125 2.81 12.03 9.79
CA LEU A 125 1.89 13.12 9.44
C LEU A 125 0.49 12.93 10.03
N LEU A 126 0.00 11.69 10.09
CA LEU A 126 -1.30 11.37 10.70
C LEU A 126 -1.36 11.79 12.17
N GLY A 127 -0.26 11.65 12.92
CA GLY A 127 -0.18 12.08 14.32
C GLY A 127 -0.33 13.60 14.54
N PHE A 128 -0.29 14.40 13.47
CA PHE A 128 -0.48 15.86 13.50
C PHE A 128 -1.73 16.31 12.73
N CYS A 129 -2.63 15.39 12.40
CA CYS A 129 -3.91 15.68 11.75
C CYS A 129 -5.03 15.91 12.77
#